data_AF-A0A2E1GWB5-F1
#
_entry.id   AF-A0A2E1GWB5-F1
#
_cell.length_a   1.000
_cell.length_b   1.000
_cell.length_c   1.000
_cell.angle_alpha   90.00
_cell.angle_beta   90.00
_cell.angle_gamma   90.00
#
_symmetry.space_group_name_H-M   'P 1'
#
loop_
_entity.id
_entity.type
_entity.pdbx_description
1 polymer ?
#
loop_
_entity_poly.entity_id
_entity_poly.type
_entity_poly.pdbx_seq_one_letter_code
_entity_poly.pdbx_strand_id
1 'polypeptide(L)' 'ERQFRVIEPYLEKKDSILDQGFGLADIFLMSCLDWAVYYEFDLPKNITIYRDTISERKAFKKAMEINFQS' A
#
# COMPACT_ATOMS: atom_id res chain seq x y z
N GLU A 1 -2.34 11.46 -8.53
CA GLU A 1 -2.25 12.30 -7.32
C GLU A 1 -3.57 12.67 -6.62
N ARG A 2 -4.70 12.97 -7.29
CA ARG A 2 -5.94 13.39 -6.58
C ARG A 2 -6.38 12.43 -5.47
N GLN A 3 -6.23 11.12 -5.70
CA GLN A 3 -6.57 10.09 -4.73
C GLN A 3 -5.64 10.09 -3.51
N PHE A 4 -4.36 10.44 -3.67
CA PHE A 4 -3.42 10.55 -2.55
C PHE A 4 -3.85 11.62 -1.57
N ARG A 5 -4.43 12.74 -2.05
CA ARG A 5 -4.94 13.79 -1.16
C ARG A 5 -6.10 13.34 -0.26
N VAL A 6 -6.81 12.29 -0.64
CA VAL A 6 -7.90 11.71 0.15
C VAL A 6 -7.35 10.64 1.09
N ILE A 7 -6.46 9.78 0.59
CA ILE A 7 -5.94 8.62 1.33
C ILE A 7 -4.93 9.05 2.40
N GLU A 8 -4.06 10.01 2.10
CA GLU A 8 -2.97 10.45 2.99
C GLU A 8 -3.44 10.85 4.41
N PRO A 9 -4.43 11.74 4.59
CA PRO A 9 -4.92 12.06 5.93
C PRO A 9 -5.70 10.89 6.56
N TYR A 10 -6.32 10.02 5.75
CA TYR A 10 -7.05 8.87 6.26
C TYR A 10 -6.12 7.84 6.91
N LEU A 11 -4.92 7.65 6.35
CA LEU A 11 -3.96 6.64 6.81
C LEU A 11 -3.15 7.03 8.05
N GLU A 12 -3.15 8.29 8.47
CA GLU A 12 -2.29 8.78 9.56
C GLU A 12 -2.40 7.96 10.86
N LYS A 13 -3.57 7.38 11.13
CA LYS A 13 -3.86 6.64 12.37
C LYS A 13 -4.47 5.26 12.11
N LYS A 14 -4.16 4.67 10.96
CA LYS A 14 -4.77 3.41 10.50
C LYS A 14 -3.70 2.36 10.24
N ASP A 15 -3.84 1.22 10.90
CA ASP A 15 -3.03 0.02 10.62
C ASP A 15 -3.57 -0.77 9.41
N SER A 16 -4.84 -0.53 9.04
CA SER A 16 -5.54 -1.10 7.89
C SER A 16 -6.61 -0.14 7.36
N ILE A 17 -7.03 -0.32 6.11
CA ILE A 17 -8.06 0.52 5.47
C ILE A 17 -9.38 0.44 6.20
N LEU A 18 -9.77 -0.75 6.64
CA LEU A 18 -11.00 -1.00 7.37
C LEU A 18 -10.70 -1.32 8.83
N ASP A 19 -11.59 -0.93 9.74
CA ASP A 19 -11.41 -1.10 11.19
C ASP A 19 -11.47 -2.57 11.65
N GLN A 20 -11.98 -3.45 10.80
CA GLN A 20 -12.01 -4.90 11.04
C GLN A 20 -10.62 -5.55 10.90
N GLY A 21 -9.61 -4.77 10.50
CA GLY A 21 -8.25 -5.22 10.30
C GLY A 21 -7.88 -5.38 8.83
N PHE A 22 -6.67 -5.88 8.61
CA PHE A 22 -6.12 -6.10 7.27
C PHE A 22 -6.94 -7.12 6.48
N GLY A 23 -7.27 -6.78 5.24
CA GLY A 23 -8.01 -7.62 4.31
C GLY A 23 -7.85 -7.18 2.86
N LEU A 24 -8.90 -7.45 2.07
CA LEU A 24 -8.86 -7.26 0.62
C LEU A 24 -8.64 -5.80 0.20
N ALA A 25 -9.18 -4.84 0.95
CA ALA A 25 -9.02 -3.42 0.67
C ALA A 25 -7.55 -3.00 0.74
N ASP A 26 -6.82 -3.51 1.72
CA ASP A 26 -5.39 -3.26 1.93
C ASP A 26 -4.57 -3.88 0.81
N ILE A 27 -4.86 -5.13 0.45
CA ILE A 27 -4.19 -5.84 -0.66
C ILE A 27 -4.38 -5.06 -1.96
N PHE A 28 -5.61 -4.60 -2.23
CA PHE A 28 -5.91 -3.85 -3.45
C PHE A 28 -5.20 -2.50 -3.48
N LEU A 29 -5.18 -1.78 -2.35
CA LEU A 29 -4.43 -0.53 -2.25
C LEU A 29 -2.94 -0.76 -2.49
N MET A 30 -2.34 -1.82 -1.92
CA MET A 30 -0.93 -2.14 -2.15
C MET A 30 -0.63 -2.34 -3.62
N SER A 31 -1.46 -3.09 -4.35
CA SER A 31 -1.30 -3.24 -5.80
C SER A 31 -1.35 -1.91 -6.54
N CYS A 32 -2.25 -0.99 -6.16
CA CYS A 32 -2.28 0.36 -6.75
C CYS A 32 -1.02 1.17 -6.42
N LEU A 33 -0.49 1.07 -5.20
CA LEU A 33 0.71 1.80 -4.78
C LEU A 33 1.98 1.26 -5.44
N ASP A 34 2.08 -0.06 -5.64
CA ASP A 34 3.21 -0.65 -6.37
C ASP A 34 3.24 -0.16 -7.82
N TRP A 35 2.08 -0.07 -8.49
CA TRP A 35 1.99 0.58 -9.81
C TRP A 35 2.37 2.07 -9.76
N ALA A 36 1.93 2.80 -8.73
CA ALA A 36 2.31 4.20 -8.58
C ALA A 36 3.83 4.38 -8.45
N VAL A 37 4.50 3.53 -7.66
CA VAL A 37 5.97 3.54 -7.55
C VAL A 37 6.62 3.13 -8.87
N TYR A 38 6.09 2.10 -9.55
CA TYR A 38 6.60 1.65 -10.85
C TYR A 38 6.54 2.77 -11.92
N TYR A 39 5.49 3.59 -11.89
CA TYR A 39 5.35 4.77 -12.75
C TYR A 39 6.01 6.03 -12.17
N GLU A 40 6.91 5.89 -11.19
CA GLU A 40 7.74 6.95 -10.62
C GLU A 40 6.94 8.09 -9.94
N PHE A 41 5.76 7.79 -9.39
CA PHE A 41 5.05 8.76 -8.55
C PHE A 41 5.66 8.82 -7.15
N ASP A 42 5.87 10.04 -6.65
CA ASP A 42 6.23 10.27 -5.25
C ASP A 42 5.03 9.98 -4.33
N LEU A 43 5.24 9.06 -3.39
CA LEU A 43 4.23 8.71 -2.39
C LEU A 43 4.31 9.67 -1.19
N PRO A 44 3.17 10.26 -0.77
CA PRO A 44 3.12 11.02 0.48
C PRO A 44 3.52 10.20 1.71
N LYS A 45 3.77 10.89 2.83
CA LYS A 45 4.41 10.32 4.03
C LYS A 45 3.61 9.15 4.61
N ASN A 46 2.32 9.33 4.89
CA ASN A 46 1.51 8.31 5.54
C ASN A 46 1.25 7.13 4.60
N ILE A 47 1.07 7.40 3.31
CA ILE A 47 0.98 6.36 2.27
C ILE A 47 2.28 5.54 2.22
N THR A 48 3.44 6.18 2.27
CA THR A 48 4.75 5.50 2.29
C THR A 48 4.89 4.62 3.54
N ILE A 49 4.64 5.17 4.73
CA ILE A 49 4.70 4.42 6.00
C ILE A 49 3.78 3.20 5.96
N TYR A 50 2.55 3.40 5.48
CA TYR A 50 1.56 2.34 5.37
C TYR A 50 2.00 1.23 4.42
N ARG A 51 2.49 1.61 3.23
CA ARG A 51 3.02 0.67 2.23
C ARG A 51 4.18 -0.14 2.79
N ASP A 52 5.15 0.53 3.38
CA ASP A 52 6.35 -0.10 3.93
C ASP A 52 5.97 -1.11 5.03
N THR A 53 5.06 -0.72 5.93
CA THR A 53 4.57 -1.59 7.00
C THR A 53 3.91 -2.87 6.46
N ILE A 54 3.05 -2.76 5.44
CA ILE A 54 2.42 -3.94 4.84
C ILE A 54 3.43 -4.77 4.05
N SER A 55 4.41 -4.13 3.41
CA SER A 55 5.41 -4.81 2.60
C SER A 55 6.30 -5.76 3.41
N GLU A 56 6.43 -5.53 4.71
CA GLU A 56 7.18 -6.39 5.62
C GLU A 56 6.53 -7.76 5.88
N ARG A 57 5.24 -7.92 5.53
CA ARG A 57 4.50 -9.17 5.72
C ARG A 57 5.08 -10.28 4.83
N LYS A 58 5.32 -11.46 5.41
CA LYS A 58 5.79 -12.65 4.68
C LYS A 58 4.93 -13.00 3.47
N ALA A 59 3.60 -12.88 3.62
CA ALA A 59 2.66 -13.16 2.54
C ALA A 59 2.79 -12.14 1.38
N PHE A 60 3.05 -10.87 1.68
CA PHE A 60 3.29 -9.84 0.67
C PHE A 60 4.58 -10.12 -0.10
N LYS A 61 5.69 -10.38 0.61
CA LYS A 61 6.99 -10.70 -0.02
C LYS A 61 6.88 -11.90 -0.97
N LYS A 62 6.20 -12.96 -0.53
CA LYS A 62 5.91 -14.14 -1.38
C LYS A 62 5.05 -13.80 -2.60
N ALA A 63 4.04 -12.94 -2.44
CA ALA A 63 3.20 -12.51 -3.57
C ALA A 63 4.01 -11.67 -4.59
N MET A 64 4.91 -10.80 -4.12
CA MET A 64 5.80 -10.03 -4.98
C MET A 64 6.75 -10.92 -5.78
N GLU A 65 7.34 -11.92 -5.15
CA GLU A 65 8.19 -12.92 -5.85
C GLU A 65 7.43 -13.61 -6.99
N ILE A 66 6.15 -13.94 -6.80
CA ILE A 66 5.35 -14.61 -7.83
C ILE A 66 4.94 -13.64 -8.94
N ASN A 67 4.51 -12.43 -8.59
CA ASN A 67 3.88 -11.49 -9.52
C ASN A 67 4.89 -10.65 -10.33
N PHE A 68 6.10 -10.47 -9.80
CA PHE A 68 7.12 -9.58 -10.38
C PHE A 68 8.45 -10.30 -10.68
N GLN A 69 8.45 -11.65 -10.69
CA GLN A 69 9.54 -12.40 -11.33
C GLN A 69 9.55 -12.08 -12.83
N SER A 70 10.58 -11.36 -13.26
CA SER A 70 10.93 -11.11 -14.67
C SER A 70 11.91 -12.16 -15.17
#